data_AF-A0A8I0ZM31-F1
#
_entry.id   AF-A0A8I0ZM31-F1
#
_cell.length_a   1.000
_cell.length_b   1.000
_cell.length_c   1.000
_cell.angle_alpha   90.00
_cell.angle_beta   90.00
_cell.angle_gamma   90.00
#
_symmetry.space_group_name_H-M   'P 1'
#
loop_
_entity.id
_entity.type
_entity.pdbx_description
1 polymer ?
#
loop_
_entity_poly.entity_id
_entity_poly.type
_entity_poly.pdbx_seq_one_letter_code
_entity_poly.pdbx_strand_id
1 'polypeptide(L)' 'MTVKIQNGATYTIVKRTNPTDGQRDYYWLGDNGQEIELTDDEAAELP' A
#
# COMPACT_ATOMS: atom_id res chain seq x y z
N MET A 1 -11.75 -5.53 0.13
CA MET A 1 -10.83 -5.12 1.22
C MET A 1 -9.68 -6.10 1.18
N THR A 2 -8.59 -5.73 0.50
CA THR A 2 -7.44 -6.63 0.30
C THR A 2 -6.50 -6.46 1.50
N VAL A 3 -6.22 -7.56 2.20
CA VAL A 3 -5.31 -7.59 3.35
C VAL A 3 -4.12 -8.47 2.96
N LYS A 4 -2.91 -7.95 3.15
CA LYS A 4 -1.66 -8.65 2.83
C LYS A 4 -0.93 -8.97 4.13
N ILE A 5 -0.45 -10.20 4.29
CA ILE A 5 0.35 -10.59 5.46
C ILE A 5 1.77 -10.91 4.96
N GLN A 6 2.77 -10.20 5.48
CA GLN A 6 4.16 -10.40 5.09
C GLN A 6 5.06 -10.28 6.32
N ASN A 7 5.95 -11.25 6.52
CA ASN A 7 6.83 -11.34 7.69
C ASN A 7 6.09 -11.31 9.05
N GLY A 8 4.87 -11.83 9.09
CA GLY A 8 4.01 -11.81 10.29
C GLY A 8 3.35 -10.46 10.60
N ALA A 9 3.59 -9.43 9.79
CA ALA A 9 2.90 -8.15 9.86
C ALA A 9 1.69 -8.14 8.92
N THR A 10 0.62 -7.49 9.36
CA THR A 10 -0.60 -7.29 8.57
C THR A 10 -0.56 -5.92 7.92
N TYR A 11 -0.78 -5.89 6.62
CA TYR A 11 -0.76 -4.67 5.81
C TYR A 11 -2.17 -4.33 5.34
N THR A 12 -2.45 -3.04 5.35
CA THR A 12 -3.67 -2.45 4.83
C THR A 12 -3.35 -1.41 3.77
N ILE A 13 -4.23 -1.29 2.77
CA ILE A 13 -4.06 -0.29 1.71
C ILE A 13 -4.52 1.07 2.24
N VAL A 14 -3.64 2.06 2.16
CA VAL A 14 -3.89 3.43 2.58
C VAL A 14 -3.72 4.36 1.38
N LYS A 15 -4.68 5.27 1.18
CA LYS A 15 -4.59 6.32 0.17
C LYS A 15 -3.68 7.45 0.66
N ARG A 16 -2.69 7.85 -0.14
CA ARG A 16 -1.87 9.02 0.11
C ARG A 16 -2.71 10.28 -0.06
N THR A 17 -2.54 11.24 0.84
CA THR A 17 -3.21 12.54 0.77
C THR A 17 -2.54 13.51 -0.19
N ASN A 18 -1.22 13.40 -0.38
CA ASN A 18 -0.45 14.26 -1.27
C ASN A 18 0.76 13.49 -1.84
N PRO A 19 0.55 12.62 -2.83
CA PRO A 19 1.65 11.89 -3.48
C PRO A 19 2.58 12.87 -4.22
N THR A 20 3.89 12.67 -4.10
CA THR A 20 4.86 13.41 -4.93
C THR A 20 5.00 12.76 -6.30
N ASP A 21 5.56 13.49 -7.27
CA ASP A 21 5.84 12.94 -8.61
C ASP A 21 6.62 11.62 -8.51
N GLY A 22 6.07 10.56 -9.10
CA GLY A 22 6.64 9.21 -9.09
C GLY A 22 6.17 8.30 -7.94
N GLN A 23 5.36 8.80 -7.00
CA GLN A 23 4.71 7.97 -5.98
C GLN A 23 3.32 7.53 -6.43
N ARG A 24 2.91 6.32 -6.03
CA ARG A 24 1.54 5.87 -6.23
C ARG A 24 0.56 6.55 -5.26
N ASP A 25 -0.70 6.63 -5.67
CA ASP A 25 -1.80 7.16 -4.86
C ASP A 25 -2.10 6.31 -3.62
N TYR A 26 -1.69 5.04 -3.61
CA TYR A 26 -1.92 4.10 -2.53
C TYR A 26 -0.62 3.40 -2.16
N TYR A 27 -0.52 3.00 -0.90
CA TYR A 27 0.59 2.21 -0.37
C TYR A 27 0.09 1.20 0.67
N TRP A 28 0.89 0.17 0.93
CA TRP A 28 0.67 -0.78 2.01
C TRP A 28 1.25 -0.22 3.31
N LEU A 29 0.41 -0.07 4.34
CA LEU A 29 0.82 0.27 5.70
C LEU A 29 0.71 -0.97 6.59
N GLY A 30 1.85 -1.45 7.06
CA GLY A 30 1.94 -2.53 8.02
C GLY A 30 1.62 -2.07 9.44
N ASP A 31 1.06 -2.96 10.25
CA ASP A 31 0.89 -2.77 11.70
C ASP A 31 2.22 -2.60 12.46
N ASN A 32 3.32 -3.04 11.86
CA ASN A 32 4.69 -2.79 12.29
C ASN A 32 5.21 -1.37 11.94
N GLY A 33 4.40 -0.53 11.27
CA GLY A 33 4.76 0.82 10.83
C GLY A 33 5.54 0.87 9.52
N GLN A 34 5.73 -0.26 8.83
CA GLN A 34 6.43 -0.32 7.55
C GLN A 34 5.49 0.13 6.41
N GLU A 35 6.00 1.03 5.56
CA GLU A 35 5.33 1.43 4.32
C GLU A 35 5.96 0.73 3.12
N ILE A 36 5.13 0.18 2.23
CA ILE A 36 5.57 -0.50 1.00
C ILE A 36 4.73 0.02 -0.16
N GLU A 37 5.37 0.40 -1.27
CA GLU A 37 4.65 0.75 -2.50
C GLU A 37 3.90 -0.47 -3.05
N LEU A 38 2.73 -0.22 -3.64
CA LEU A 38 2.01 -1.27 -4.37
C LEU A 38 2.78 -1.67 -5.62
N THR A 39 2.61 -2.94 -6.01
CA THR A 39 3.02 -3.38 -7.35
C THR A 39 2.12 -2.77 -8.43
N ASP A 40 2.56 -2.85 -9.69
CA ASP A 40 1.75 -2.38 -10.83
C ASP A 40 0.38 -3.06 -10.90
N ASP A 41 0.33 -4.37 -10.67
CA ASP A 41 -0.90 -5.15 -10.66
C ASP A 41 -1.83 -4.74 -9.51
N GLU A 42 -1.30 -4.64 -8.28
CA GLU A 42 -2.10 -4.25 -7.09
C GLU A 42 -2.68 -2.83 -7.26
N ALA A 43 -1.92 -1.92 -7.88
CA ALA A 43 -2.38 -0.57 -8.13
C ALA A 43 -3.44 -0.50 -9.23
N ALA A 44 -3.36 -1.36 -10.25
CA ALA A 44 -4.34 -1.43 -11.33
C ALA A 44 -5.72 -1.95 -10.88
N GLU A 45 -5.76 -2.71 -9.77
CA GLU A 45 -7.00 -3.21 -9.17
C GLU A 45 -7.70 -2.18 -8.26
N LEU A 46 -7.05 -1.04 -7.99
CA LEU A 46 -7.61 0.02 -7.15
C LEU A 46 -8.31 1.11 -7.97
N PRO A 47 -9.42 1.65 -7.46
CA PRO A 47 -10.21 2.68 -8.14
C PRO A 47 -9.57 4.08 -8.11
#